data_AF-A0A4R4D2R9-F1
#
_entry.id   AF-A0A4R4D2R9-F1
#
_cell.length_a   1.000
_cell.length_b   1.000
_cell.length_c   1.000
_cell.angle_alpha   90.00
_cell.angle_beta   90.00
_cell.angle_gamma   90.00
#
_symmetry.space_group_name_H-M   'P 1'
#
loop_
_entity.id
_entity.type
_entity.pdbx_description
1 polymer ?
#
loop_
_entity_poly.entity_id
_entity_poly.type
_entity_poly.pdbx_seq_one_letter_code
_entity_poly.pdbx_strand_id
1 'polypeptide(L)'
;MPDDASLHDRDWYAWTQDQAARLRAWPEHLRPNGLDVEHLAEEVEDLGGSQRRAVESFLELINLHCLKLEFYPAPEAGPHWMAEIDGFRSAIAREFRHSPSLRARRADFAADAWASALHRFRRQLQREAPEAARRFAAAVPPEAPPRYDLDGQILNEDWYPAPATT
;
A
#
# COMPACT_ATOMS: atom_id res chain seq x y z
N MET A 1 -24.68 9.84 -18.83
CA MET A 1 -24.60 8.49 -19.42
C MET A 1 -24.86 7.49 -18.31
N PRO A 2 -25.66 6.42 -18.51
CA PRO A 2 -26.02 5.47 -17.45
C PRO A 2 -24.82 4.69 -16.88
N ASP A 3 -23.71 4.62 -17.61
CA ASP A 3 -22.55 3.79 -17.27
C ASP A 3 -21.56 4.44 -16.29
N ASP A 4 -21.53 5.78 -16.17
CA ASP A 4 -20.57 6.48 -15.30
C ASP A 4 -20.88 6.29 -13.81
N ALA A 5 -22.16 6.29 -13.43
CA ALA A 5 -22.60 5.98 -12.07
C ALA A 5 -22.29 4.52 -11.72
N SER A 6 -22.44 3.60 -12.69
CA SER A 6 -22.04 2.20 -12.53
C SER A 6 -20.53 2.04 -12.36
N LEU A 7 -19.71 2.81 -13.07
CA LEU A 7 -18.25 2.72 -12.92
C LEU A 7 -17.79 3.34 -11.59
N HIS A 8 -18.34 4.49 -11.20
CA HIS A 8 -18.08 5.12 -9.90
C HIS A 8 -18.30 4.14 -8.74
N ASP A 9 -19.42 3.41 -8.75
CA ASP A 9 -19.79 2.50 -7.66
C ASP A 9 -19.00 1.18 -7.67
N ARG A 10 -18.53 0.76 -8.85
CA ARG A 10 -17.87 -0.54 -9.06
C ARG A 10 -16.35 -0.48 -9.09
N ASP A 11 -15.79 0.65 -9.52
CA ASP A 11 -14.36 0.88 -9.66
C ASP A 11 -14.03 2.36 -9.50
N TRP A 12 -14.06 2.81 -8.25
CA TRP A 12 -13.83 4.21 -7.89
C TRP A 12 -12.49 4.72 -8.40
N TYR A 13 -11.41 3.94 -8.24
CA TYR A 13 -10.11 4.33 -8.76
C TYR A 13 -10.16 4.53 -10.28
N ALA A 14 -10.65 3.58 -11.08
CA ALA A 14 -10.75 3.76 -12.52
C ALA A 14 -11.60 4.98 -12.91
N TRP A 15 -12.71 5.18 -12.21
CA TRP A 15 -13.60 6.32 -12.43
C TRP A 15 -12.88 7.66 -12.21
N THR A 16 -12.17 7.85 -11.10
CA THR A 16 -11.43 9.10 -10.84
C THR A 16 -10.40 9.40 -11.92
N GLN A 17 -9.65 8.40 -12.39
CA GLN A 17 -8.66 8.58 -13.45
C GLN A 17 -9.31 8.95 -14.80
N ASP A 18 -10.41 8.29 -15.15
CA ASP A 18 -11.17 8.58 -16.38
C ASP A 18 -11.78 9.99 -16.35
N GLN A 19 -12.38 10.41 -15.23
CA GLN A 19 -12.96 11.75 -15.10
C GLN A 19 -11.90 12.85 -15.18
N ALA A 20 -10.76 12.69 -14.51
CA ALA A 20 -9.65 13.63 -14.63
C ALA A 20 -9.16 13.75 -16.08
N ALA A 21 -9.02 12.62 -16.79
CA ALA A 21 -8.63 12.61 -18.19
C ALA A 21 -9.66 13.33 -19.10
N ARG A 22 -10.96 13.11 -18.85
CA ARG A 22 -12.04 13.79 -19.59
C ARG A 22 -12.07 15.30 -19.36
N LEU A 23 -11.84 15.74 -18.12
CA LEU A 23 -11.75 17.16 -17.78
C LEU A 23 -10.61 17.83 -18.55
N ARG A 24 -9.41 17.22 -18.55
CA ARG A 24 -8.25 17.72 -19.30
C ARG A 24 -8.51 17.74 -20.82
N ALA A 25 -9.16 16.71 -21.35
CA ALA A 25 -9.50 16.60 -22.77
C ALA A 25 -10.67 17.49 -23.20
N TRP A 26 -11.34 18.20 -22.30
CA TRP A 26 -12.49 19.04 -22.62
C TRP A 26 -12.07 20.18 -23.56
N PRO A 27 -12.69 20.31 -24.76
CA PRO A 27 -12.39 21.39 -25.69
C PRO A 27 -12.51 22.76 -25.02
N GLU A 28 -11.45 23.57 -25.12
CA GLU A 28 -11.33 24.86 -24.42
C GLU A 28 -12.52 25.80 -24.70
N HIS A 29 -12.98 25.86 -25.94
CA HIS A 29 -14.12 26.68 -26.37
C HIS A 29 -15.49 26.20 -25.85
N LEU A 30 -15.57 25.00 -25.27
CA LEU A 30 -16.78 24.45 -24.64
C LEU A 30 -16.66 24.40 -23.11
N ARG A 31 -15.54 24.87 -22.54
CA ARG A 31 -15.36 24.88 -21.09
C ARG A 31 -16.34 25.88 -20.46
N PRO A 32 -17.03 25.52 -19.36
CA PRO A 32 -17.89 26.45 -18.65
C PRO A 32 -17.08 27.65 -18.14
N ASN A 33 -17.59 28.87 -18.37
CA ASN A 33 -16.92 30.08 -17.89
C ASN A 33 -16.78 30.05 -16.37
N GLY A 34 -15.57 30.33 -15.87
CA GLY A 34 -15.28 30.46 -14.44
C GLY A 34 -14.94 29.15 -13.72
N LEU A 35 -14.85 28.01 -14.41
CA LEU A 35 -14.30 26.79 -13.85
C LEU A 35 -12.83 26.62 -14.21
N ASP A 36 -12.00 26.37 -13.20
CA ASP A 36 -10.61 25.97 -13.37
C ASP A 36 -10.53 24.46 -13.61
N VAL A 37 -10.77 24.07 -14.87
CA VAL A 37 -10.89 22.67 -15.28
C VAL A 37 -9.62 21.87 -15.02
N GLU A 38 -8.44 22.50 -15.09
CA GLU A 38 -7.17 21.80 -14.86
C GLU A 38 -7.01 21.45 -13.39
N HIS A 39 -7.18 22.40 -12.47
CA HIS A 39 -7.11 22.10 -11.03
C HIS A 39 -8.23 21.13 -10.60
N LEU A 40 -9.43 21.24 -11.16
CA LEU A 40 -10.50 20.27 -10.87
C LEU A 40 -10.15 18.85 -11.33
N ALA A 41 -9.47 18.71 -12.47
CA ALA A 41 -8.99 17.41 -12.94
C ALA A 41 -7.94 16.82 -12.00
N GLU A 42 -7.01 17.64 -11.51
CA GLU A 42 -6.01 17.24 -10.52
C GLU A 42 -6.67 16.76 -9.22
N GLU A 43 -7.60 17.54 -8.65
CA GLU A 43 -8.32 17.15 -7.42
C GLU A 43 -9.08 15.83 -7.59
N VAL A 44 -9.73 15.63 -8.74
CA VAL A 44 -10.44 14.37 -9.04
C VAL A 44 -9.46 13.20 -9.17
N GLU A 45 -8.32 13.38 -9.83
CA GLU A 45 -7.28 12.36 -9.93
C GLU A 45 -6.71 11.99 -8.56
N ASP A 46 -6.51 12.98 -7.70
CA ASP A 46 -5.96 12.83 -6.36
C ASP A 46 -6.90 12.10 -5.40
N LEU A 47 -8.21 12.20 -5.59
CA LEU A 47 -9.18 11.38 -4.87
C LEU A 47 -8.91 9.89 -5.08
N GLY A 48 -8.58 9.46 -6.30
CA GLY A 48 -8.14 8.09 -6.59
C GLY A 48 -6.74 7.80 -6.04
N GLY A 49 -5.84 8.77 -6.16
CA GLY A 49 -4.49 8.72 -5.60
C GLY A 49 -4.46 8.44 -4.10
N SER A 50 -5.44 8.96 -3.35
CA SER A 50 -5.57 8.77 -1.91
C SER A 50 -5.77 7.29 -1.52
N GLN A 51 -6.62 6.54 -2.26
CA GLN A 51 -6.82 5.11 -2.03
C GLN A 51 -5.55 4.31 -2.33
N ARG A 52 -4.86 4.64 -3.43
CA ARG A 52 -3.57 4.02 -3.75
C ARG A 52 -2.57 4.22 -2.61
N ARG A 53 -2.39 5.46 -2.15
CA ARG A 53 -1.50 5.80 -1.04
C ARG A 53 -1.90 5.08 0.26
N ALA A 54 -3.19 4.91 0.52
CA ALA A 54 -3.68 4.18 1.68
C ALA A 54 -3.32 2.69 1.62
N VAL A 55 -3.57 2.03 0.48
CA VAL A 55 -3.18 0.61 0.28
C VAL A 55 -1.66 0.45 0.38
N GLU A 56 -0.89 1.32 -0.26
CA GLU A 56 0.57 1.33 -0.17
C GLU A 56 1.06 1.46 1.28
N SER A 57 0.45 2.36 2.07
CA SER A 57 0.75 2.52 3.50
C SER A 57 0.43 1.26 4.30
N PHE A 58 -0.69 0.58 4.02
CA PHE A 58 -1.03 -0.67 4.68
C PHE A 58 -0.07 -1.80 4.29
N LEU A 59 0.35 -1.88 3.03
CA LEU A 59 1.39 -2.82 2.60
C LEU A 59 2.72 -2.57 3.31
N GLU A 60 3.13 -1.31 3.49
CA GLU A 60 4.31 -0.95 4.27
C GLU A 60 4.18 -1.50 5.70
N LEU A 61 3.05 -1.24 6.35
CA LEU A 61 2.82 -1.65 7.74
C LEU A 61 2.77 -3.17 7.90
N ILE A 62 2.19 -3.91 6.94
CA ILE A 62 2.21 -5.38 6.96
C ILE A 62 3.65 -5.88 6.84
N ASN A 63 4.41 -5.39 5.86
CA ASN A 63 5.82 -5.77 5.69
C ASN A 63 6.66 -5.46 6.93
N LEU A 64 6.44 -4.30 7.56
CA LEU A 64 7.10 -3.92 8.81
C LEU A 64 6.79 -4.92 9.94
N HIS A 65 5.53 -5.32 10.11
CA HIS A 65 5.16 -6.28 11.15
C HIS A 65 5.62 -7.70 10.84
N CYS A 66 5.65 -8.12 9.56
CA CYS A 66 6.28 -9.37 9.15
C CYS A 66 7.78 -9.39 9.51
N LEU A 67 8.50 -8.31 9.22
CA LEU A 67 9.91 -8.17 9.63
C LEU A 67 10.08 -8.21 11.16
N LYS A 68 9.14 -7.62 11.91
CA LYS A 68 9.17 -7.69 13.38
C LYS A 68 8.94 -9.12 13.88
N LEU A 69 7.95 -9.83 13.35
CA LEU A 69 7.68 -11.22 13.69
C LEU A 69 8.88 -12.12 13.43
N GLU A 70 9.60 -11.87 12.33
CA GLU A 70 10.74 -12.70 11.95
C GLU A 70 12.03 -12.36 12.71
N PHE A 71 12.32 -11.08 12.96
CA PHE A 71 13.64 -10.62 13.41
C PHE A 71 13.68 -9.79 14.69
N TYR A 72 12.54 -9.30 15.19
CA TYR A 72 12.54 -8.45 16.37
C TYR A 72 12.61 -9.28 17.65
N PRO A 73 13.49 -8.94 18.62
CA PRO A 73 13.72 -9.75 19.82
C PRO A 73 12.65 -9.50 20.90
N ALA A 74 11.38 -9.67 20.56
CA ALA A 74 10.24 -9.57 21.49
C ALA A 74 9.13 -10.57 21.08
N PRO A 75 9.36 -11.88 21.25
CA PRO A 75 8.41 -12.92 20.82
C PRO A 75 7.02 -12.78 21.47
N GLU A 76 6.96 -12.22 22.68
CA GLU A 76 5.72 -11.94 23.39
C GLU A 76 4.82 -10.90 22.71
N ALA A 77 5.39 -10.03 21.86
CA ALA A 77 4.65 -9.04 21.08
C ALA A 77 4.06 -9.62 19.78
N GLY A 78 4.42 -10.86 19.42
CA GLY A 78 3.99 -11.52 18.18
C GLY A 78 2.47 -11.50 17.96
N PRO A 79 1.64 -11.95 18.93
CA PRO A 79 0.18 -11.93 18.78
C PRO A 79 -0.39 -10.54 18.50
N HIS A 80 0.21 -9.48 19.06
CA HIS A 80 -0.22 -8.10 18.80
C HIS A 80 0.08 -7.69 17.36
N TRP A 81 1.28 -7.96 16.86
CA TRP A 81 1.65 -7.64 15.48
C TRP A 81 0.84 -8.45 14.46
N MET A 82 0.51 -9.70 14.77
CA MET A 82 -0.38 -10.51 13.93
C MET A 82 -1.77 -9.87 13.83
N ALA A 83 -2.34 -9.43 14.96
CA ALA A 83 -3.63 -8.72 14.95
C ALA A 83 -3.58 -7.40 14.17
N GLU A 84 -2.48 -6.66 14.22
CA GLU A 84 -2.30 -5.47 13.38
C GLU A 84 -2.24 -5.81 11.89
N ILE A 85 -1.51 -6.87 11.51
CA ILE A 85 -1.46 -7.38 10.14
C ILE A 85 -2.87 -7.72 9.62
N ASP A 86 -3.68 -8.44 10.40
CA ASP A 86 -5.06 -8.78 10.03
C ASP A 86 -5.93 -7.53 9.81
N GLY A 87 -5.76 -6.52 10.67
CA GLY A 87 -6.42 -5.24 10.52
C GLY A 87 -6.05 -4.53 9.21
N PHE A 88 -4.76 -4.51 8.85
CA PHE A 88 -4.28 -3.91 7.61
C PHE A 88 -4.71 -4.69 6.37
N ARG A 89 -4.69 -6.04 6.41
CA ARG A 89 -5.21 -6.90 5.33
C ARG A 89 -6.69 -6.65 5.09
N SER A 90 -7.48 -6.58 6.16
CA SER A 90 -8.91 -6.25 6.08
C SER A 90 -9.17 -4.88 5.47
N ALA A 91 -8.35 -3.88 5.82
CA ALA A 91 -8.43 -2.55 5.23
C ALA A 91 -8.11 -2.58 3.73
N ILE A 92 -7.03 -3.24 3.32
CA ILE A 92 -6.68 -3.41 1.89
C ILE A 92 -7.80 -4.13 1.13
N ALA A 93 -8.34 -5.21 1.69
CA ALA A 93 -9.41 -5.98 1.06
C ALA A 93 -10.68 -5.13 0.83
N ARG A 94 -10.98 -4.20 1.74
CA ARG A 94 -12.06 -3.23 1.56
C ARG A 94 -11.77 -2.26 0.42
N GLU A 95 -10.59 -1.64 0.38
CA GLU A 95 -10.23 -0.71 -0.71
C GLU A 95 -10.28 -1.42 -2.08
N PHE A 96 -9.75 -2.64 -2.17
CA PHE A 96 -9.78 -3.43 -3.41
C PHE A 96 -11.18 -3.86 -3.86
N ARG A 97 -12.15 -3.93 -2.95
CA ARG A 97 -13.55 -4.23 -3.31
C ARG A 97 -14.20 -3.06 -4.05
N HIS A 98 -13.87 -1.84 -3.66
CA HIS A 98 -14.39 -0.61 -4.27
C HIS A 98 -13.57 -0.16 -5.49
N SER A 99 -12.32 -0.63 -5.59
CA SER A 99 -11.40 -0.31 -6.68
C SER A 99 -10.70 -1.56 -7.24
N PRO A 100 -11.39 -2.42 -8.02
CA PRO A 100 -10.79 -3.60 -8.64
C PRO A 100 -9.60 -3.29 -9.56
N SER A 101 -9.63 -2.17 -10.31
CA SER A 101 -8.49 -1.73 -11.11
C SER A 101 -7.25 -1.40 -10.26
N LEU A 102 -7.44 -0.81 -9.08
CA LEU A 102 -6.34 -0.57 -8.13
C LEU A 102 -5.76 -1.90 -7.64
N ARG A 103 -6.62 -2.90 -7.36
CA ARG A 103 -6.16 -4.26 -7.03
C ARG A 103 -5.31 -4.85 -8.15
N ALA A 104 -5.73 -4.72 -9.40
CA ALA A 104 -4.95 -5.23 -10.55
C ALA A 104 -3.55 -4.60 -10.60
N ARG A 105 -3.43 -3.32 -10.21
CA ARG A 105 -2.18 -2.54 -10.19
C ARG A 105 -1.37 -2.66 -8.90
N ARG A 106 -1.77 -3.50 -7.94
CA ARG A 106 -1.11 -3.61 -6.62
C ARG A 106 0.40 -3.85 -6.68
N ALA A 107 0.87 -4.56 -7.71
CA ALA A 107 2.30 -4.83 -7.90
C ALA A 107 3.10 -3.55 -8.22
N ASP A 108 2.47 -2.54 -8.83
CA ASP A 108 3.12 -1.29 -9.26
C ASP A 108 3.72 -0.51 -8.08
N PHE A 109 3.16 -0.66 -6.87
CA PHE A 109 3.57 0.09 -5.68
C PHE A 109 3.99 -0.81 -4.50
N ALA A 110 3.94 -2.14 -4.65
CA ALA A 110 4.33 -3.07 -3.59
C ALA A 110 5.84 -3.02 -3.28
N ALA A 111 6.67 -2.75 -4.29
CA ALA A 111 8.12 -2.61 -4.11
C ALA A 111 8.49 -1.37 -3.27
N ASP A 112 7.81 -0.25 -3.50
CA ASP A 112 8.00 0.99 -2.74
C ASP A 112 7.55 0.84 -1.29
N ALA A 113 6.41 0.16 -1.07
CA ALA A 113 5.94 -0.20 0.26
C ALA A 113 6.95 -1.08 1.02
N TRP A 114 7.56 -2.06 0.34
CA TRP A 114 8.62 -2.88 0.93
C TRP A 114 9.86 -2.06 1.28
N ALA A 115 10.36 -1.22 0.37
CA ALA A 115 11.55 -0.40 0.59
C ALA A 115 11.36 0.53 1.80
N SER A 116 10.17 1.16 1.91
CA SER A 116 9.78 2.00 3.03
C SER A 116 9.74 1.21 4.35
N ALA A 117 9.14 0.03 4.34
CA ALA A 117 9.06 -0.85 5.51
C ALA A 117 10.44 -1.31 5.99
N LEU A 118 11.31 -1.73 5.07
CA LEU A 118 12.68 -2.14 5.36
C LEU A 118 13.49 -0.99 5.95
N HIS A 119 13.41 0.22 5.36
CA HIS A 119 14.06 1.40 5.89
C HIS A 119 13.59 1.71 7.32
N ARG A 120 12.27 1.73 7.54
CA ARG A 120 11.66 1.99 8.85
C ARG A 120 12.08 0.95 9.89
N PHE A 121 12.05 -0.33 9.53
CA PHE A 121 12.44 -1.43 10.41
C PHE A 121 13.91 -1.35 10.83
N ARG A 122 14.82 -1.09 9.88
CA ARG A 122 16.26 -0.92 10.19
C ARG A 122 16.48 0.20 11.20
N ARG A 123 15.85 1.35 11.00
CA ARG A 123 15.95 2.48 11.93
C ARG A 123 15.40 2.15 13.31
N GLN A 124 14.28 1.43 13.37
CA GLN A 124 13.71 0.97 14.64
C GLN A 124 14.67 0.03 15.37
N LEU A 125 15.15 -1.03 14.71
CA LEU A 125 16.10 -1.98 15.30
C LEU A 125 17.38 -1.30 15.77
N GLN A 126 17.94 -0.37 14.99
CA GLN A 126 19.15 0.37 15.38
C GLN A 126 18.97 1.15 16.69
N ARG A 127 17.76 1.66 16.94
CA ARG A 127 17.42 2.43 18.14
C ARG A 127 17.11 1.54 19.34
N GLU A 128 16.38 0.46 19.12
CA GLU A 128 15.74 -0.32 20.20
C GLU A 128 16.45 -1.66 20.49
N ALA A 129 17.13 -2.25 19.50
CA ALA A 129 17.83 -3.53 19.63
C ALA A 129 19.12 -3.58 18.77
N PRO A 130 20.20 -2.85 19.14
CA PRO A 130 21.39 -2.69 18.29
C PRO A 130 22.10 -4.00 17.92
N GLU A 131 22.06 -5.01 18.77
CA GLU A 131 22.66 -6.32 18.49
C GLU A 131 21.88 -7.09 17.41
N ALA A 132 20.54 -7.12 17.54
CA ALA A 132 19.66 -7.65 16.51
C ALA A 132 19.80 -6.87 15.19
N ALA A 133 19.96 -5.54 15.27
CA ALA A 133 20.21 -4.70 14.10
C ALA A 133 21.47 -5.11 13.33
N ARG A 134 22.56 -5.46 14.02
CA ARG A 134 23.80 -5.92 13.38
C ARG A 134 23.60 -7.27 12.68
N ARG A 135 22.94 -8.22 13.32
CA ARG A 135 22.62 -9.53 12.73
C ARG A 135 21.74 -9.37 11.49
N PHE A 136 20.67 -8.57 11.61
CA PHE A 136 19.76 -8.28 10.51
C PHE A 136 20.47 -7.61 9.34
N ALA A 137 21.33 -6.61 9.60
CA ALA A 137 22.06 -5.91 8.55
C ALA A 137 23.05 -6.81 7.80
N ALA A 138 23.60 -7.84 8.43
CA ALA A 138 24.46 -8.83 7.78
C ALA A 138 23.66 -9.80 6.88
N ALA A 139 22.41 -10.09 7.23
CA ALA A 139 21.55 -11.02 6.49
C ALA A 139 20.76 -10.33 5.36
N VAL A 140 20.35 -9.08 5.55
CA VAL A 140 19.47 -8.34 4.63
C VAL A 140 20.12 -6.99 4.30
N PRO A 141 20.54 -6.73 3.04
CA PRO A 141 21.05 -5.42 2.64
C PRO A 141 19.92 -4.38 2.55
N PRO A 142 20.22 -3.06 2.58
CA PRO A 142 19.21 -2.01 2.48
C PRO A 142 18.40 -2.04 1.17
N GLU A 143 19.00 -2.49 0.08
CA GLU A 143 18.41 -2.58 -1.26
C GLU A 143 17.88 -3.99 -1.58
N ALA A 144 17.64 -4.81 -0.56
CA ALA A 144 17.10 -6.15 -0.76
C ALA A 144 15.74 -6.09 -1.49
N PRO A 145 15.46 -6.99 -2.45
CA PRO A 145 14.13 -7.08 -3.06
C PRO A 145 13.09 -7.50 -2.00
N PRO A 146 11.78 -7.37 -2.31
CA PRO A 146 10.72 -7.84 -1.43
C PRO A 146 10.99 -9.26 -0.91
N ARG A 147 11.03 -9.39 0.42
CA ARG A 147 11.32 -10.67 1.09
C ARG A 147 10.15 -11.65 1.01
N TYR A 148 8.94 -11.12 0.97
CA TYR A 148 7.70 -11.89 1.03
C TYR A 148 6.94 -11.75 -0.28
N ASP A 149 6.34 -12.85 -0.73
CA ASP A 149 5.47 -12.86 -1.90
C ASP A 149 4.21 -12.01 -1.64
N LEU A 150 3.85 -11.16 -2.60
CA LEU A 150 2.76 -10.22 -2.40
C LEU A 150 1.41 -10.92 -2.19
N ASP A 151 1.08 -11.88 -3.06
CA ASP A 151 -0.25 -12.49 -3.06
C ASP A 151 -0.35 -13.70 -2.13
N GLY A 152 0.67 -14.57 -2.12
CA GLY A 152 0.72 -15.79 -1.33
C GLY A 152 1.09 -15.60 0.14
N GLN A 153 1.65 -14.43 0.50
CA GLN A 153 2.12 -14.15 1.87
C GLN A 153 1.57 -12.83 2.42
N ILE A 154 1.90 -11.69 1.80
CA ILE A 154 1.51 -10.37 2.34
C ILE A 154 -0.01 -10.20 2.36
N LEU A 155 -0.69 -10.55 1.28
CA LEU A 155 -2.15 -10.45 1.16
C LEU A 155 -2.90 -11.73 1.59
N ASN A 156 -2.17 -12.78 1.98
CA ASN A 156 -2.77 -14.04 2.43
C ASN A 156 -3.10 -13.98 3.92
N GLU A 157 -4.39 -14.00 4.25
CA GLU A 157 -4.91 -13.90 5.62
C GLU A 157 -4.43 -15.05 6.54
N ASP A 158 -4.14 -16.22 5.97
CA ASP A 158 -3.73 -17.41 6.73
C ASP A 158 -2.21 -17.53 6.92
N TRP A 159 -1.44 -16.54 6.47
CA TRP A 159 0.02 -16.61 6.48
C TRP A 159 0.69 -15.58 7.40
N TYR A 160 1.73 -16.04 8.09
CA TYR A 160 2.65 -15.23 8.89
C TYR A 160 4.07 -15.77 8.76
N PRO A 161 5.12 -14.92 8.81
CA PRO A 161 6.48 -15.41 8.81
C PRO A 161 6.80 -16.11 10.14
N ALA A 162 7.57 -17.20 10.06
CA ALA A 162 8.15 -17.82 11.24
C ALA A 162 9.34 -16.97 11.75
N PRO A 163 9.63 -16.99 13.06
CA PRO A 163 10.85 -16.38 13.60
C PRO A 163 12.10 -16.93 12.90
N ALA A 164 13.05 -16.06 12.56
CA ALA A 164 14.33 -16.50 12.01
C ALA A 164 15.04 -17.39 13.04
N THR A 165 15.44 -18.59 12.62
CA THR A 165 16.22 -19.50 13.46
C THR A 165 17.64 -18.94 13.57
N THR A 166 18.05 -18.64 14.80
CA THR A 166 19.39 -18.11 15.15
C THR A 166 20.51 -19.04 14.71
#